data_AF-A0A353TEW4-F1
#
_entry.id   AF-A0A353TEW4-F1
#
_cell.length_a   1.000
_cell.length_b   1.000
_cell.length_c   1.000
_cell.angle_alpha   90.00
_cell.angle_beta   90.00
_cell.angle_gamma   90.00
#
_symmetry.space_group_name_H-M   'P 1'
#
loop_
_entity.id
_entity.type
_entity.pdbx_description
1 polymer ?
#
loop_
_entity_poly.entity_id
_entity_poly.type
_entity_poly.pdbx_seq_one_letter_code
_entity_poly.pdbx_strand_id
1 'polypeptide(L)'
;MAGMGERGIETIMEQNRMALELLNIEPENSDQSLKAIRQMLESLSEWKGTEADRVALRDQLSQLWEQYPILVKMKLKKDAFIRDQFNTIATPWYRQFLALDPAEYLKKVKCPVLAINGEKDTQVLAEKNLGAIKSALDKGRNYRYETKTYPGLNHLFQECETGRADEYGKIEQTLSLDVLSDITFWIRKQLNN
;
A
#
# COMPACT_ATOMS: atom_id res chain seq x y z
N MET A 1 -0.37 10.92 -7.10
CA MET A 1 -0.08 9.88 -6.09
C MET A 1 0.87 8.85 -6.65
N ALA A 2 1.64 8.19 -5.79
CA ALA A 2 2.60 7.16 -6.20
C ALA A 2 1.89 5.87 -6.63
N GLY A 3 2.34 5.27 -7.74
CA GLY A 3 1.87 3.95 -8.18
C GLY A 3 2.60 2.83 -7.46
N MET A 4 1.92 1.70 -7.26
CA MET A 4 2.51 0.50 -6.66
C MET A 4 3.50 -0.18 -7.61
N GLY A 5 4.69 -0.48 -7.10
CA GLY A 5 5.75 -1.23 -7.76
C GLY A 5 5.93 -2.65 -7.22
N GLU A 6 5.53 -2.88 -5.96
CA GLU A 6 5.52 -4.19 -5.32
C GLU A 6 4.26 -4.98 -5.69
N ARG A 7 4.28 -6.30 -5.47
CA ARG A 7 3.07 -7.13 -5.62
C ARG A 7 2.03 -6.69 -4.59
N GLY A 8 0.75 -6.63 -4.97
CA GLY A 8 -0.29 -6.07 -4.11
C GLY A 8 -0.41 -6.70 -2.73
N ILE A 9 -0.21 -8.02 -2.61
CA ILE A 9 -0.18 -8.67 -1.30
C ILE A 9 0.95 -8.15 -0.40
N GLU A 10 2.15 -7.89 -0.94
CA GLU A 10 3.26 -7.36 -0.16
C GLU A 10 3.00 -5.92 0.28
N THR A 11 2.38 -5.10 -0.59
CA THR A 11 1.92 -3.76 -0.25
C THR A 11 0.92 -3.76 0.92
N ILE A 12 -0.09 -4.63 0.89
CA ILE A 12 -1.05 -4.74 2.00
C ILE A 12 -0.37 -5.25 3.27
N MET A 13 0.56 -6.20 3.15
CA MET A 13 1.31 -6.71 4.30
C MET A 13 2.13 -5.62 4.97
N GLU A 14 2.71 -4.71 4.19
CA GLU A 14 3.42 -3.55 4.72
C GLU A 14 2.50 -2.58 5.46
N GLN A 15 1.37 -2.24 4.86
CA GLN A 15 0.36 -1.39 5.51
C GLN A 15 -0.11 -1.98 6.85
N ASN A 16 -0.29 -3.30 6.91
CA ASN A 16 -0.65 -3.99 8.15
C ASN A 16 0.48 -3.96 9.18
N ARG A 17 1.74 -4.12 8.77
CA ARG A 17 2.89 -3.99 9.69
C ARG A 17 2.94 -2.62 10.33
N MET A 18 2.86 -1.56 9.53
CA MET A 18 2.84 -0.18 10.04
C MET A 18 1.66 0.06 10.97
N ALA A 19 0.48 -0.48 10.64
CA ALA A 19 -0.69 -0.36 11.49
C ALA A 19 -0.49 -1.05 12.86
N LEU A 20 0.13 -2.22 12.91
CA LEU A 20 0.41 -2.94 14.16
C LEU A 20 1.47 -2.23 15.00
N GLU A 21 2.52 -1.69 14.37
CA GLU A 21 3.56 -0.89 15.05
C GLU A 21 2.96 0.34 15.74
N LEU A 22 2.04 1.04 15.07
CA LEU A 22 1.32 2.20 15.63
C LEU A 22 0.45 1.84 16.84
N LEU A 23 0.05 0.59 16.98
CA LEU A 23 -0.73 0.10 18.11
C LEU A 23 0.15 -0.33 19.30
N ASN A 24 1.49 -0.22 19.18
CA ASN A 24 2.47 -0.65 20.17
C ASN A 24 2.23 -2.11 20.60
N ILE A 25 1.94 -2.98 19.63
CA ILE A 25 1.79 -4.42 19.86
C ILE A 25 3.18 -5.04 20.00
N GLU A 26 3.39 -5.81 21.07
CA GLU A 26 4.64 -6.55 21.30
C GLU A 26 5.07 -7.34 20.04
N PRO A 27 6.38 -7.39 19.70
CA PRO A 27 6.85 -7.98 18.44
C PRO A 27 6.35 -9.40 18.17
N GLU A 28 6.33 -10.27 19.18
CA GLU A 28 5.86 -11.66 19.06
C GLU A 28 4.38 -11.75 18.65
N ASN A 29 3.54 -10.87 19.21
CA ASN A 29 2.12 -10.77 18.85
C ASN A 29 1.93 -10.15 17.47
N SER A 30 2.81 -9.23 17.07
CA SER A 30 2.81 -8.62 15.73
C SER A 30 3.14 -9.66 14.65
N ASP A 31 4.14 -10.53 14.88
CA ASP A 31 4.51 -11.59 13.94
C ASP A 31 3.39 -12.63 13.76
N GLN A 32 2.74 -13.02 14.86
CA GLN A 32 1.59 -13.92 14.81
C GLN A 32 0.43 -13.29 14.02
N SER A 33 0.15 -12.01 14.26
CA SER A 33 -0.90 -11.26 13.56
C SER A 33 -0.59 -11.16 12.07
N LEU A 34 0.64 -10.79 11.70
CA LEU A 34 1.07 -10.70 10.30
C LEU A 34 0.97 -12.05 9.59
N LYS A 35 1.34 -13.15 10.26
CA LYS A 35 1.18 -14.50 9.71
C LYS A 35 -0.29 -14.84 9.44
N ALA A 36 -1.17 -14.56 10.39
CA ALA A 36 -2.61 -14.78 10.24
C ALA A 36 -3.22 -13.91 9.13
N ILE A 37 -2.80 -12.64 9.02
CA ILE A 37 -3.21 -11.74 7.94
C ILE A 37 -2.75 -12.28 6.59
N ARG A 38 -1.48 -12.69 6.46
CA ARG A 38 -0.97 -13.25 5.20
C ARG A 38 -1.77 -14.48 4.77
N GLN A 39 -2.02 -15.42 5.68
CA GLN A 39 -2.81 -16.62 5.39
C GLN A 39 -4.23 -16.29 4.96
N MET A 40 -4.88 -15.31 5.62
CA MET A 40 -6.19 -14.82 5.22
C MET A 40 -6.15 -14.22 3.80
N LEU A 41 -5.19 -13.34 3.51
CA LEU A 41 -5.06 -12.70 2.20
C LEU A 41 -4.76 -13.70 1.08
N GLU A 42 -3.89 -14.69 1.34
CA GLU A 42 -3.57 -15.76 0.38
C GLU A 42 -4.78 -16.64 0.08
N SER A 43 -5.62 -16.95 1.08
CA SER A 43 -6.84 -17.73 0.87
C SER A 43 -7.84 -17.06 -0.07
N LEU A 44 -7.73 -15.74 -0.28
CA LEU A 44 -8.58 -15.00 -1.20
C LEU A 44 -8.31 -15.32 -2.68
N SER A 45 -7.20 -16.00 -3.03
CA SER A 45 -6.98 -16.45 -4.41
C SER A 45 -8.03 -17.46 -4.86
N GLU A 46 -8.54 -18.28 -3.93
CA GLU A 46 -9.55 -19.32 -4.17
C GLU A 46 -10.98 -18.82 -3.93
N TRP A 47 -11.14 -17.55 -3.54
CA TRP A 47 -12.43 -16.97 -3.17
C TRP A 47 -13.40 -16.89 -4.34
N LYS A 48 -14.53 -17.59 -4.22
CA LYS A 48 -15.61 -17.58 -5.21
C LYS A 48 -16.78 -16.69 -4.79
N GLY A 49 -16.77 -16.19 -3.55
CA GLY A 49 -17.82 -15.34 -2.99
C GLY A 49 -19.07 -16.11 -2.57
N THR A 50 -18.93 -17.43 -2.41
CA THR A 50 -19.97 -18.32 -1.88
C THR A 50 -20.27 -17.96 -0.42
N GLU A 51 -21.41 -18.43 0.11
CA GLU A 51 -21.71 -18.19 1.53
C GLU A 51 -20.67 -18.84 2.45
N ALA A 52 -20.12 -20.00 2.06
CA ALA A 52 -19.03 -20.64 2.80
C ALA A 52 -17.78 -19.75 2.86
N ASP A 53 -17.38 -19.13 1.74
CA ASP A 53 -16.26 -18.18 1.72
C ASP A 53 -16.55 -16.98 2.65
N ARG A 54 -17.77 -16.43 2.57
CA ARG A 54 -18.19 -15.28 3.39
C ARG A 54 -18.16 -15.59 4.88
N VAL A 55 -18.59 -16.79 5.28
CA VAL A 55 -18.50 -17.25 6.67
C VAL A 55 -17.02 -17.39 7.07
N ALA A 56 -16.21 -18.06 6.26
CA ALA A 56 -14.78 -18.25 6.54
C ALA A 56 -14.03 -16.92 6.75
N LEU A 57 -14.26 -15.90 5.91
CA LEU A 57 -13.64 -14.59 6.09
C LEU A 57 -14.09 -13.89 7.37
N ARG A 58 -15.38 -13.97 7.73
CA ARG A 58 -15.87 -13.39 8.99
C ARG A 58 -15.23 -14.08 10.19
N ASP A 59 -15.06 -15.39 10.13
CA ASP A 59 -14.40 -16.17 11.18
C ASP A 59 -12.91 -15.80 11.30
N GLN A 60 -12.19 -15.70 10.18
CA GLN A 60 -10.79 -15.23 10.15
C GLN A 60 -10.66 -13.81 10.73
N LEU A 61 -11.54 -12.88 10.33
CA LEU A 61 -11.56 -11.51 10.88
C LEU A 61 -11.89 -11.49 12.38
N SER A 62 -12.79 -12.36 12.84
CA SER A 62 -13.10 -12.53 14.26
C SER A 62 -11.91 -13.05 15.06
N GLN A 63 -11.13 -13.98 14.50
CA GLN A 63 -9.90 -14.50 15.11
C GLN A 63 -8.80 -13.43 15.15
N LEU A 64 -8.63 -12.67 14.07
CA LEU A 64 -7.70 -11.53 14.03
C LEU A 64 -8.09 -10.47 15.07
N TRP A 65 -9.40 -10.19 15.22
CA TRP A 65 -9.88 -9.29 16.26
C TRP A 65 -9.40 -9.72 17.64
N GLU A 66 -9.38 -11.02 17.94
CA GLU A 66 -8.98 -11.49 19.25
C GLU A 66 -7.51 -11.25 19.59
N GLN A 67 -6.65 -11.05 18.59
CA GLN A 67 -5.22 -10.79 18.77
C GLN A 67 -4.92 -9.31 19.07
N TYR A 68 -5.88 -8.39 18.85
CA TYR A 68 -5.66 -6.98 19.18
C TYR A 68 -5.58 -6.72 20.70
N PRO A 69 -4.76 -5.75 21.13
CA PRO A 69 -4.70 -5.34 22.54
C PRO A 69 -6.05 -4.86 23.08
N ILE A 70 -6.27 -5.07 24.37
CA ILE A 70 -7.49 -4.63 25.08
C ILE A 70 -7.77 -3.13 24.85
N LEU A 71 -6.73 -2.29 24.89
CA LEU A 71 -6.85 -0.85 24.65
C LEU A 71 -7.43 -0.51 23.28
N VAL A 72 -7.13 -1.30 22.25
CA VAL A 72 -7.70 -1.15 20.91
C VAL A 72 -9.16 -1.61 20.90
N LYS A 73 -9.44 -2.77 21.51
CA LYS A 73 -10.79 -3.33 21.65
C LYS A 73 -11.74 -2.44 22.47
N MET A 74 -11.22 -1.57 23.34
CA MET A 74 -12.01 -0.58 24.09
C MET A 74 -12.41 0.63 23.25
N LYS A 75 -11.61 0.99 22.22
CA LYS A 75 -11.87 2.15 21.36
C LYS A 75 -12.70 1.80 20.12
N LEU A 76 -12.62 0.55 19.68
CA LEU A 76 -13.31 0.05 18.49
C LEU A 76 -14.36 -0.99 18.87
N LYS A 77 -15.40 -1.15 18.04
CA LYS A 77 -16.41 -2.21 18.21
C LYS A 77 -16.07 -3.38 17.30
N LYS A 78 -16.07 -4.61 17.83
CA LYS A 78 -15.79 -5.85 17.08
C LYS A 78 -16.63 -5.93 15.79
N ASP A 79 -17.94 -5.73 15.90
CA ASP A 79 -18.84 -5.82 14.74
C ASP A 79 -18.55 -4.77 13.67
N ALA A 80 -18.15 -3.56 14.09
CA ALA A 80 -17.76 -2.51 13.15
C ALA A 80 -16.46 -2.87 12.44
N PHE A 81 -15.45 -3.32 13.18
CA PHE A 81 -14.19 -3.79 12.61
C PHE A 81 -14.41 -4.92 11.58
N ILE A 82 -15.13 -5.99 11.97
CA ILE A 82 -15.40 -7.12 11.08
C ILE A 82 -16.15 -6.66 9.83
N ARG A 83 -17.20 -5.84 9.99
CA ARG A 83 -17.98 -5.33 8.85
C ARG A 83 -17.12 -4.50 7.91
N ASP A 84 -16.32 -3.57 8.43
CA ASP A 84 -15.55 -2.63 7.62
C ASP A 84 -14.40 -3.34 6.88
N GLN A 85 -13.71 -4.27 7.55
CA GLN A 85 -12.71 -5.13 6.92
C GLN A 85 -13.34 -6.07 5.87
N PHE A 86 -14.47 -6.70 6.20
CA PHE A 86 -15.18 -7.58 5.28
C PHE A 86 -15.61 -6.83 4.02
N ASN A 87 -16.19 -5.64 4.15
CA ASN A 87 -16.65 -4.84 3.01
C ASN A 87 -15.50 -4.38 2.11
N THR A 88 -14.31 -4.19 2.67
CA THR A 88 -13.10 -3.86 1.89
C THR A 88 -12.60 -5.09 1.13
N ILE A 89 -12.45 -6.21 1.84
CA ILE A 89 -11.81 -7.44 1.34
C ILE A 89 -12.73 -8.21 0.38
N ALA A 90 -14.03 -8.27 0.66
CA ALA A 90 -15.02 -9.05 -0.10
C ALA A 90 -15.43 -8.38 -1.42
N THR A 91 -14.52 -7.63 -2.05
CA THR A 91 -14.73 -7.01 -3.37
C THR A 91 -13.93 -7.75 -4.44
N PRO A 92 -14.44 -7.84 -5.69
CA PRO A 92 -13.65 -8.37 -6.80
C PRO A 92 -12.34 -7.61 -7.02
N TRP A 93 -12.38 -6.28 -6.83
CA TRP A 93 -11.21 -5.42 -6.96
C TRP A 93 -10.10 -5.79 -5.98
N TYR A 94 -10.41 -6.01 -4.70
CA TYR A 94 -9.38 -6.31 -3.70
C TYR A 94 -8.60 -7.59 -4.04
N ARG A 95 -9.27 -8.62 -4.56
CA ARG A 95 -8.60 -9.84 -5.03
C ARG A 95 -7.66 -9.59 -6.20
N GLN A 96 -8.12 -8.80 -7.19
CA GLN A 96 -7.28 -8.41 -8.32
C GLN A 96 -6.08 -7.59 -7.86
N PHE A 97 -6.28 -6.68 -6.91
CA PHE A 97 -5.22 -5.88 -6.32
C PHE A 97 -4.16 -6.77 -5.67
N LEU A 98 -4.53 -7.73 -4.81
CA LEU A 98 -3.59 -8.63 -4.16
C LEU A 98 -2.76 -9.47 -5.15
N ALA A 99 -3.40 -9.92 -6.23
CA ALA A 99 -2.77 -10.72 -7.26
C ALA A 99 -1.87 -9.91 -8.21
N LEU A 100 -2.15 -8.60 -8.36
CA LEU A 100 -1.44 -7.73 -9.28
C LEU A 100 0.06 -7.66 -8.91
N ASP A 101 0.90 -8.01 -9.89
CA ASP A 101 2.34 -7.81 -9.83
C ASP A 101 2.77 -6.78 -10.88
N PRO A 102 2.97 -5.50 -10.49
CA PRO A 102 3.42 -4.44 -11.38
C PRO A 102 4.73 -4.76 -12.09
N ALA A 103 5.61 -5.58 -11.51
CA ALA A 103 6.90 -5.92 -12.11
C ALA A 103 6.74 -6.62 -13.46
N GLU A 104 5.68 -7.41 -13.65
CA GLU A 104 5.39 -8.11 -14.91
C GLU A 104 5.04 -7.16 -16.06
N TYR A 105 4.53 -5.97 -15.73
CA TYR A 105 4.21 -4.92 -16.69
C TYR A 105 5.38 -3.95 -16.86
N LEU A 106 6.04 -3.57 -15.77
CA LEU A 106 7.18 -2.65 -15.77
C LEU A 106 8.35 -3.19 -16.60
N LYS A 107 8.61 -4.50 -16.60
CA LYS A 107 9.62 -5.14 -17.48
C LYS A 107 9.38 -4.88 -18.98
N LYS A 108 8.13 -4.62 -19.36
CA LYS A 108 7.72 -4.40 -20.76
C LYS A 108 7.80 -2.93 -21.15
N VAL A 109 7.91 -2.01 -20.19
CA VAL A 109 7.98 -0.57 -20.45
C VAL A 109 9.27 -0.23 -21.19
N LYS A 110 9.13 0.45 -22.34
CA LYS A 110 10.26 0.88 -23.17
C LYS A 110 10.46 2.39 -23.20
N CYS A 111 9.48 3.20 -22.83
CA CYS A 111 9.64 4.66 -22.77
C CYS A 111 10.42 5.11 -21.53
N PRO A 112 10.92 6.36 -21.50
CA PRO A 112 11.47 6.94 -20.29
C PRO A 112 10.47 6.93 -19.13
N VAL A 113 10.94 6.71 -17.90
CA VAL A 113 10.11 6.63 -16.69
C VAL A 113 10.59 7.61 -15.62
N LEU A 114 9.68 8.39 -15.05
CA LEU A 114 9.89 9.10 -13.80
C LEU A 114 9.09 8.39 -12.71
N ALA A 115 9.78 7.77 -11.75
CA ALA A 115 9.17 7.14 -10.59
C ALA A 115 9.39 8.01 -9.36
N ILE A 116 8.31 8.46 -8.73
CA ILE A 116 8.36 9.39 -7.60
C ILE A 116 7.52 8.91 -6.43
N ASN A 117 8.00 9.17 -5.21
CA ASN A 117 7.32 8.84 -3.95
C ASN A 117 7.48 9.97 -2.92
N GLY A 118 6.46 10.16 -2.09
CA GLY A 118 6.61 10.93 -0.85
C GLY A 118 7.32 10.10 0.21
N GLU A 119 8.24 10.70 0.97
CA GLU A 119 8.97 10.02 2.04
C GLU A 119 8.04 9.46 3.12
N LYS A 120 6.97 10.19 3.45
CA LYS A 120 5.97 9.81 4.46
C LYS A 120 4.79 9.05 3.84
N ASP A 121 4.96 8.45 2.67
CA ASP A 121 3.92 7.61 2.07
C ASP A 121 3.68 6.36 2.91
N THR A 122 2.48 6.26 3.50
CA THR A 122 2.06 5.11 4.32
C THR A 122 1.27 4.06 3.55
N GLN A 123 1.00 4.29 2.25
CA GLN A 123 0.27 3.35 1.39
C GLN A 123 1.22 2.51 0.54
N VAL A 124 2.28 3.12 0.02
CA VAL A 124 3.37 2.44 -0.70
C VAL A 124 4.71 3.03 -0.24
N LEU A 125 5.43 2.31 0.63
CA LEU A 125 6.65 2.81 1.25
C LEU A 125 7.69 3.21 0.21
N ALA A 126 8.19 4.44 0.29
CA ALA A 126 9.03 5.06 -0.74
C ALA A 126 10.23 4.19 -1.15
N GLU A 127 11.01 3.70 -0.17
CA GLU A 127 12.21 2.91 -0.42
C GLU A 127 11.89 1.59 -1.14
N LYS A 128 10.94 0.81 -0.59
CA LYS A 128 10.56 -0.49 -1.16
C LYS A 128 9.91 -0.32 -2.53
N ASN A 129 9.02 0.65 -2.67
CA ASN A 129 8.27 0.90 -3.90
C ASN A 129 9.19 1.33 -5.05
N LEU A 130 10.03 2.35 -4.83
CA LEU A 130 10.99 2.80 -5.85
C LEU A 130 12.03 1.72 -6.15
N GLY A 131 12.48 0.97 -5.14
CA GLY A 131 13.37 -0.18 -5.31
C GLY A 131 12.78 -1.28 -6.20
N ALA A 132 11.50 -1.62 -5.99
CA ALA A 132 10.78 -2.59 -6.80
C ALA A 132 10.60 -2.11 -8.25
N ILE A 133 10.22 -0.85 -8.46
CA ILE A 133 10.10 -0.25 -9.80
C ILE A 133 11.44 -0.29 -10.53
N LYS A 134 12.52 0.17 -9.87
CA LYS A 134 13.89 0.14 -10.40
C LYS A 134 14.29 -1.27 -10.83
N SER A 135 14.12 -2.25 -9.94
CA SER A 135 14.46 -3.65 -10.20
C SER A 135 13.68 -4.22 -11.40
N ALA A 136 12.39 -3.89 -11.52
CA ALA A 136 11.57 -4.35 -12.64
C ALA A 136 12.00 -3.72 -13.98
N LEU A 137 12.30 -2.42 -14.01
CA LEU A 137 12.79 -1.72 -15.19
C LEU A 137 14.17 -2.23 -15.64
N ASP A 138 15.09 -2.46 -14.69
CA ASP A 138 16.40 -3.06 -14.94
C ASP A 138 16.26 -4.46 -15.57
N LYS A 139 15.38 -5.32 -15.03
CA LYS A 139 15.05 -6.64 -15.61
C LYS A 139 14.44 -6.52 -17.01
N GLY A 140 13.67 -5.47 -17.26
CA GLY A 140 13.13 -5.10 -18.57
C GLY A 140 14.14 -4.53 -19.55
N ARG A 141 15.41 -4.34 -19.11
CA ARG A 141 16.49 -3.65 -19.84
C ARG A 141 16.11 -2.23 -20.24
N ASN A 142 15.28 -1.56 -19.46
CA ASN A 142 14.98 -0.14 -19.62
C ASN A 142 15.75 0.65 -18.57
N TYR A 143 16.86 1.26 -18.97
CA TYR A 143 17.70 2.08 -18.08
C TYR A 143 17.38 3.58 -18.19
N ARG A 144 16.33 3.95 -18.93
CA ARG A 144 15.90 5.34 -19.09
C ARG A 144 14.90 5.68 -18.00
N TYR A 145 15.34 5.64 -16.74
CA TYR A 145 14.48 6.02 -15.62
C TYR A 145 15.18 6.95 -14.64
N GLU A 146 14.36 7.77 -13.98
CA GLU A 146 14.76 8.61 -12.85
C GLU A 146 13.84 8.25 -11.68
N THR A 147 14.42 8.12 -10.49
CA THR A 147 13.68 7.88 -9.25
C THR A 147 13.91 9.04 -8.29
N LYS A 148 12.86 9.55 -7.64
CA LYS A 148 13.00 10.61 -6.64
C LYS A 148 12.05 10.43 -5.46
N THR A 149 12.60 10.51 -4.27
CA THR A 149 11.83 10.60 -3.01
C THR A 149 11.74 12.05 -2.59
N TYR A 150 10.55 12.49 -2.17
CA TYR A 150 10.31 13.84 -1.68
C TYR A 150 10.16 13.85 -0.16
N PRO A 151 11.10 14.47 0.57
CA PRO A 151 11.04 14.55 2.03
C PRO A 151 9.75 15.21 2.53
N GLY A 152 9.19 14.68 3.61
CA GLY A 152 8.00 15.26 4.25
C GLY A 152 6.68 15.16 3.47
N LEU A 153 6.66 14.56 2.28
CA LEU A 153 5.42 14.40 1.50
C LEU A 153 4.72 13.06 1.76
N ASN A 154 3.39 13.08 1.76
CA ASN A 154 2.54 11.89 1.86
C ASN A 154 2.35 11.17 0.50
N HIS A 155 1.48 10.16 0.47
CA HIS A 155 1.12 9.40 -0.72
C HIS A 155 0.56 10.25 -1.88
N LEU A 156 -0.15 11.33 -1.54
CA LEU A 156 -0.75 12.26 -2.50
C LEU A 156 0.24 13.33 -2.97
N PHE A 157 1.48 13.31 -2.48
CA PHE A 157 2.50 14.33 -2.67
C PHE A 157 2.15 15.67 -2.01
N GLN A 158 1.49 15.62 -0.86
CA GLN A 158 1.20 16.79 -0.05
C GLN A 158 2.15 16.85 1.15
N GLU A 159 2.56 18.04 1.57
CA GLU A 159 3.27 18.29 2.82
C GLU A 159 2.43 17.80 4.00
N CYS A 160 3.06 17.02 4.88
CA CYS A 160 2.33 16.34 5.94
C CYS A 160 3.18 16.12 7.19
N GLU A 161 2.50 15.90 8.32
CA GLU A 161 3.17 15.59 9.58
C GLU A 161 3.43 14.09 9.70
N THR A 162 2.42 13.26 9.46
CA THR A 162 2.53 11.79 9.64
C THR A 162 2.37 11.02 8.34
N GLY A 163 1.77 11.62 7.31
CA GLY A 163 1.49 10.95 6.03
C GLY A 163 0.29 10.02 6.04
N ARG A 164 -0.51 10.03 7.12
CA ARG A 164 -1.72 9.22 7.27
C ARG A 164 -2.90 9.80 6.50
N ALA A 165 -3.81 8.91 6.08
CA ALA A 165 -5.00 9.28 5.34
C ALA A 165 -5.97 10.22 6.09
N ASP A 166 -5.96 10.21 7.43
CA ASP A 166 -6.80 11.10 8.23
C ASP A 166 -6.33 12.57 8.25
N GLU A 167 -5.15 12.86 7.68
CA GLU A 167 -4.68 14.22 7.42
C GLU A 167 -5.22 14.78 6.09
N TYR A 168 -5.60 13.92 5.13
CA TYR A 168 -5.83 14.36 3.74
C TYR A 168 -6.92 15.41 3.62
N GLY A 169 -8.01 15.26 4.38
CA GLY A 169 -9.11 16.23 4.39
C GLY A 169 -8.81 17.53 5.16
N LYS A 170 -7.68 17.59 5.87
CA LYS A 170 -7.22 18.75 6.65
C LYS A 170 -6.14 19.55 5.92
N ILE A 171 -5.45 18.93 4.96
CA ILE A 171 -4.39 19.56 4.17
C ILE A 171 -5.03 20.29 2.97
N GLU A 172 -4.88 21.62 2.92
CA GLU A 172 -5.39 22.42 1.80
C GLU A 172 -4.58 22.22 0.50
N GLN A 173 -3.29 21.91 0.61
CA GLN A 173 -2.41 21.71 -0.54
C GLN A 173 -2.92 20.54 -1.38
N THR A 174 -3.15 20.74 -2.68
CA THR A 174 -3.54 19.64 -3.59
C THR A 174 -2.36 18.73 -3.94
N LEU A 175 -1.22 19.34 -4.27
CA LEU A 175 0.03 18.67 -4.63
C LEU A 175 1.17 19.66 -4.41
N SER A 176 2.33 19.19 -3.93
CA SER A 176 3.52 20.03 -3.76
C SER A 176 3.96 20.68 -5.07
N LEU A 177 4.29 21.98 -5.01
CA LEU A 177 4.78 22.74 -6.15
C LEU A 177 6.15 22.20 -6.65
N ASP A 178 6.97 21.66 -5.75
CA ASP A 178 8.25 21.06 -6.12
C ASP A 178 8.04 19.82 -7.01
N VAL A 179 7.08 18.98 -6.64
CA VAL A 179 6.70 17.80 -7.43
C VAL A 179 6.18 18.22 -8.80
N LEU A 180 5.31 19.23 -8.86
CA LEU A 180 4.78 19.75 -10.13
C LEU A 180 5.88 20.33 -11.02
N SER A 181 6.82 21.07 -10.42
CA SER A 181 7.96 21.68 -11.10
C SER A 181 8.88 20.60 -11.68
N ASP A 182 9.22 19.57 -10.90
CA ASP A 182 10.08 18.48 -11.35
C ASP A 182 9.45 17.64 -12.46
N ILE A 183 8.15 17.33 -12.36
CA ILE A 183 7.43 16.63 -13.44
C ILE A 183 7.51 17.46 -14.72
N THR A 184 7.26 18.77 -14.63
CA THR A 184 7.33 19.69 -15.77
C THR A 184 8.72 19.72 -16.38
N PHE A 185 9.75 19.84 -15.54
CA PHE A 185 11.14 19.83 -15.97
C PHE A 185 11.52 18.50 -16.65
N TRP A 186 11.15 17.38 -16.03
CA TRP A 186 11.43 16.05 -16.56
C TRP A 186 10.77 15.83 -17.93
N ILE A 187 9.49 16.21 -18.09
CA ILE A 187 8.80 16.11 -19.38
C ILE A 187 9.52 16.94 -20.45
N ARG A 188 9.88 18.21 -20.15
CA ARG A 188 10.62 19.07 -21.07
C ARG A 188 11.98 18.48 -21.45
N LYS A 189 12.69 17.87 -20.50
CA LYS A 189 13.95 17.16 -20.74
C LYS A 189 13.76 15.99 -21.71
N GLN A 190 12.64 15.27 -21.66
CA GLN A 190 12.38 14.17 -22.61
C GLN A 190 12.03 14.65 -24.02
N LEU A 191 11.48 15.87 -24.18
CA LEU A 191 11.11 16.44 -25.48
C LEU A 191 12.28 17.05 -26.25
N ASN A 192 13.33 17.47 -25.55
CA ASN A 192 14.49 18.13 -26.13
C ASN A 192 15.65 17.16 -26.44
N ASN A 193 15.40 15.85 -26.37
CA ASN A 193 16.37 14.78 -26.63
C ASN A 193 16.09 14.05 -27.95
#